data_AF-A0A1B9EZ96-F1
#
_entry.id   AF-A0A1B9EZ96-F1
#
_cell.length_a   1.000
_cell.length_b   1.000
_cell.length_c   1.000
_cell.angle_alpha   90.00
_cell.angle_beta   90.00
_cell.angle_gamma   90.00
#
_symmetry.space_group_name_H-M   'P 1'
#
loop_
_entity.id
_entity.type
_entity.pdbx_description
1 polymer ?
#
loop_
_entity_poly.entity_id
_entity_poly.type
_entity_poly.pdbx_seq_one_letter_code
_entity_poly.pdbx_strand_id
1 'polypeptide(L)'
;MFLGLLPLDILVGGYAWLAVGMEGWAAAHNGEDAVLPLTELLWSGGVLAAIGLAVCWGRFWGAAVAQFALTAVLMAVLSSAYG
;
A
#
# COMPACT_ATOMS: atom_id res chain seq x y z
N MET A 1 -2.98 -19.93 -1.73
CA MET A 1 -3.56 -18.86 -2.58
C MET A 1 -2.92 -17.51 -2.29
N PHE A 2 -2.89 -17.03 -1.05
CA PHE A 2 -2.22 -15.78 -0.65
C PHE A 2 -0.75 -15.67 -1.14
N LEU A 3 0.07 -16.72 -0.97
CA LEU A 3 1.45 -16.77 -1.48
C LEU A 3 1.57 -16.57 -3.01
N GLY A 4 0.52 -16.84 -3.78
CA GLY A 4 0.51 -16.57 -5.23
C GLY A 4 0.25 -15.11 -5.58
N LEU A 5 -0.31 -14.32 -4.66
CA LEU A 5 -0.54 -12.88 -4.82
C LEU A 5 0.69 -12.06 -4.39
N LEU A 6 1.58 -12.66 -3.62
CA LEU A 6 2.77 -12.04 -3.04
C LEU A 6 3.61 -11.23 -4.05
N PRO A 7 3.86 -11.69 -5.30
CA PRO A 7 4.56 -10.87 -6.29
C PRO A 7 3.81 -9.58 -6.66
N LEU A 8 2.48 -9.65 -6.75
CA LEU A 8 1.63 -8.49 -7.05
C LEU A 8 1.56 -7.54 -5.85
N ASP A 9 1.48 -8.09 -4.63
CA ASP A 9 1.49 -7.30 -3.40
C ASP A 9 2.80 -6.54 -3.23
N ILE A 10 3.94 -7.17 -3.53
CA ILE A 10 5.26 -6.52 -3.56
C ILE A 10 5.29 -5.42 -4.61
N LEU A 11 4.76 -5.66 -5.81
CA LEU A 11 4.78 -4.66 -6.88
C LEU A 11 3.97 -3.42 -6.50
N VAL A 12 2.73 -3.61 -6.04
CA VAL A 12 1.82 -2.51 -5.71
C VAL A 12 2.24 -1.81 -4.42
N GLY A 13 2.57 -2.56 -3.37
CA GLY A 13 3.06 -2.01 -2.11
C GLY A 13 4.43 -1.35 -2.26
N GLY A 14 5.32 -1.94 -3.05
CA GLY A 14 6.65 -1.39 -3.36
C GLY A 14 6.57 -0.11 -4.18
N TYR A 15 5.63 -0.01 -5.13
CA TYR A 15 5.36 1.24 -5.84
C TYR A 15 4.93 2.36 -4.89
N ALA A 16 3.97 2.08 -3.99
CA ALA A 16 3.54 3.06 -2.99
C ALA A 16 4.70 3.49 -2.06
N TRP A 17 5.52 2.54 -1.62
CA TRP A 17 6.69 2.82 -0.80
C TRP A 17 7.73 3.69 -1.52
N LEU A 18 8.00 3.43 -2.80
CA LEU A 18 8.88 4.26 -3.62
C LEU A 18 8.35 5.67 -3.83
N ALA A 19 7.04 5.82 -4.10
CA ALA A 19 6.43 7.15 -4.25
C ALA A 19 6.58 7.99 -2.97
N VAL A 20 6.25 7.41 -1.83
CA VAL A 20 6.40 8.02 -0.49
C VAL A 20 7.86 8.36 -0.19
N GLY A 21 8.80 7.47 -0.56
CA GLY A 21 10.23 7.70 -0.36
C GLY A 21 10.79 8.82 -1.25
N MET A 22 10.36 8.90 -2.51
CA MET A 22 10.81 9.95 -3.44
C MET A 22 10.30 11.33 -3.02
N GLU A 23 9.04 11.44 -2.60
CA GLU A 23 8.49 12.70 -2.09
C GLU A 23 9.22 13.16 -0.82
N GLY A 24 9.42 12.25 0.14
CA GLY A 24 10.15 12.57 1.37
C GLY A 24 11.61 12.97 1.11
N TRP A 25 12.26 12.30 0.15
CA TRP A 25 13.61 12.66 -0.27
C TRP A 25 13.67 14.04 -0.94
N ALA A 26 12.73 14.34 -1.84
CA ALA A 26 12.65 15.61 -2.55
C ALA A 26 12.40 16.77 -1.58
N ALA A 27 11.45 16.62 -0.67
CA ALA A 27 11.13 17.59 0.37
C ALA A 27 12.35 17.92 1.24
N ALA A 28 13.08 16.88 1.69
CA ALA A 28 14.30 17.06 2.47
C ALA A 28 15.42 17.78 1.71
N HIS A 29 15.54 17.58 0.39
CA HIS A 29 16.55 18.26 -0.43
C HIS A 29 16.18 19.71 -0.75
N ASN A 30 14.90 20.01 -0.91
CA ASN A 30 14.42 21.35 -1.23
C ASN A 30 14.15 22.23 0.00
N GLY A 31 14.13 21.64 1.20
CA GLY A 31 13.75 22.35 2.44
C GLY A 31 12.26 22.66 2.50
N GLU A 32 11.44 21.85 1.84
CA GLU A 32 9.98 21.97 1.78
C GLU A 32 9.32 20.97 2.74
N ASP A 33 8.07 21.21 3.11
CA ASP A 33 7.28 20.24 3.87
C ASP A 33 6.92 19.03 2.99
N ALA A 34 7.12 17.83 3.51
CA ALA A 34 6.80 16.61 2.79
C ALA A 34 5.28 16.47 2.62
N VAL A 35 4.80 16.38 1.38
CA VAL A 35 3.38 16.16 1.06
C VAL A 35 3.15 14.69 0.78
N LEU A 36 2.16 14.11 1.46
CA LEU A 36 1.81 12.70 1.24
C LEU A 36 1.27 12.50 -0.20
N PRO A 37 1.83 11.58 -1.01
CA PRO A 37 1.36 11.30 -2.36
C PRO A 37 0.03 10.55 -2.34
N LEU A 38 -1.06 11.30 -2.10
CA LEU A 38 -2.40 10.76 -1.86
C LEU A 38 -2.92 9.94 -3.03
N THR A 39 -2.63 10.35 -4.27
CA THR A 39 -3.11 9.65 -5.48
C THR A 39 -2.52 8.25 -5.56
N GLU A 40 -1.23 8.13 -5.31
CA GLU A 40 -0.45 6.89 -5.36
C GLU A 40 -0.84 5.95 -4.23
N LEU A 41 -1.05 6.48 -3.02
CA LEU A 41 -1.58 5.71 -1.88
C LEU A 41 -3.01 5.23 -2.13
N LEU A 42 -3.91 6.10 -2.60
CA LEU A 42 -5.30 5.74 -2.91
C LEU A 42 -5.37 4.67 -3.99
N TRP A 43 -4.56 4.81 -5.04
CA TRP A 43 -4.52 3.83 -6.12
C TRP A 43 -3.99 2.48 -5.65
N SER A 44 -2.85 2.48 -4.96
CA SER A 44 -2.21 1.26 -4.46
C SER A 44 -3.06 0.56 -3.40
N GLY A 45 -3.63 1.33 -2.47
CA GLY A 45 -4.55 0.82 -1.45
C GLY A 45 -5.86 0.32 -2.04
N GLY A 46 -6.39 0.99 -3.07
CA GLY A 46 -7.58 0.56 -3.80
C GLY A 46 -7.38 -0.77 -4.52
N VAL A 47 -6.24 -0.95 -5.20
CA VAL A 47 -5.86 -2.25 -5.82
C VAL A 47 -5.69 -3.32 -4.73
N LEU A 48 -4.98 -2.98 -3.65
CA LEU A 48 -4.90 -3.65 -2.35
C LEU A 48 -6.23 -4.32 -1.93
N ALA A 49 -7.19 -3.44 -1.70
CA ALA A 49 -8.52 -3.76 -1.22
C ALA A 49 -9.34 -4.56 -2.24
N ALA A 50 -9.24 -4.24 -3.54
CA ALA A 50 -9.93 -4.98 -4.59
C ALA A 50 -9.47 -6.45 -4.66
N ILE A 51 -8.18 -6.72 -4.47
CA ILE A 51 -7.64 -8.08 -4.37
C ILE A 51 -8.22 -8.78 -3.13
N GLY A 52 -8.23 -8.12 -1.97
CA GLY A 52 -8.83 -8.64 -0.75
C GLY A 52 -10.30 -9.01 -0.94
N LEU A 53 -11.07 -8.16 -1.62
CA LEU A 53 -12.47 -8.40 -1.98
C LEU A 53 -12.64 -9.60 -2.91
N ALA A 54 -11.79 -9.75 -3.93
CA ALA A 54 -11.82 -10.89 -4.84
C ALA A 54 -11.53 -12.23 -4.11
N VAL A 55 -10.59 -12.22 -3.16
CA VAL A 55 -10.25 -13.39 -2.33
C VAL A 55 -11.41 -13.72 -1.37
N CYS A 56 -12.04 -12.70 -0.78
CA CYS A 56 -13.28 -12.84 0.01
C CYS A 56 -14.40 -13.49 -0.80
N TRP A 57 -14.62 -13.02 -2.03
CA TRP A 57 -15.63 -13.57 -2.93
C TRP A 57 -15.37 -15.04 -3.28
N GLY A 58 -14.11 -15.41 -3.42
CA GLY A 58 -13.68 -16.81 -3.58
C GLY A 58 -13.86 -17.69 -2.34
N ARG A 59 -14.44 -17.17 -1.25
CA ARG A 59 -14.65 -17.85 0.05
C ARG A 59 -13.36 -18.25 0.76
N PHE A 60 -12.22 -17.63 0.40
CA PHE A 60 -10.93 -17.84 1.05
C PHE A 60 -10.73 -16.88 2.22
N TRP A 61 -11.61 -16.94 3.21
CA TRP A 61 -11.70 -15.97 4.31
C TRP A 61 -10.37 -15.69 5.03
N GLY A 62 -9.59 -16.73 5.34
CA GLY A 62 -8.28 -16.54 5.98
C GLY A 62 -7.28 -15.76 5.12
N ALA A 63 -7.26 -16.01 3.81
CA ALA A 63 -6.40 -15.28 2.88
C ALA A 63 -6.88 -13.84 2.68
N ALA A 64 -8.20 -13.61 2.69
CA ALA A 64 -8.76 -12.27 2.58
C ALA A 64 -8.45 -11.41 3.82
N VAL A 65 -8.57 -12.00 5.03
CA VAL A 65 -8.19 -11.31 6.27
C VAL A 65 -6.70 -10.94 6.25
N ALA A 66 -5.82 -11.86 5.84
CA ALA A 66 -4.40 -11.58 5.70
C ALA A 66 -4.14 -10.43 4.70
N GLN A 67 -4.84 -10.41 3.57
CA GLN A 67 -4.73 -9.36 2.55
C GLN A 67 -5.16 -7.99 3.08
N PHE A 68 -6.31 -7.90 3.75
CA PHE A 68 -6.78 -6.64 4.34
C PHE A 68 -5.89 -6.16 5.47
N ALA A 69 -5.43 -7.07 6.33
CA ALA A 69 -4.50 -6.75 7.41
C ALA A 69 -3.17 -6.20 6.85
N LEU A 70 -2.61 -6.86 5.84
CA LEU A 70 -1.40 -6.39 5.16
C LEU A 70 -1.61 -5.01 4.52
N THR A 71 -2.72 -4.83 3.81
CA THR A 71 -3.07 -3.53 3.18
C THR A 71 -3.19 -2.43 4.23
N ALA A 72 -3.87 -2.69 5.34
CA ALA A 72 -4.04 -1.72 6.43
C ALA A 72 -2.71 -1.36 7.11
N VAL A 73 -1.88 -2.36 7.41
CA VAL A 73 -0.54 -2.14 7.99
C VAL A 73 0.33 -1.33 7.05
N LEU A 74 0.36 -1.68 5.75
CA LEU A 74 1.14 -0.97 4.76
C LEU A 74 0.70 0.51 4.66
N MET A 75 -0.60 0.76 4.52
CA MET A 75 -1.13 2.12 4.43
C MET A 75 -0.85 2.92 5.70
N ALA A 76 -1.02 2.33 6.88
CA ALA A 76 -0.73 2.98 8.16
C ALA A 76 0.76 3.33 8.30
N VAL A 77 1.66 2.43 7.90
CA VAL A 77 3.11 2.68 7.93
C VAL A 77 3.47 3.82 6.98
N LEU A 78 2.96 3.79 5.74
CA LEU A 78 3.25 4.82 4.75
C LEU A 78 2.69 6.19 5.16
N SER A 79 1.50 6.25 5.74
CA SER A 79 0.93 7.50 6.24
C SER A 79 1.64 8.01 7.49
N SER A 80 2.10 7.12 8.38
CA SER A 80 2.77 7.53 9.63
C SER A 80 4.07 8.29 9.41
N ALA A 81 4.70 8.14 8.24
CA ALA A 81 5.88 8.90 7.87
C ALA A 81 5.60 10.41 7.66
N TYR A 82 4.32 10.81 7.59
CA TYR A 82 3.89 12.18 7.25
C TYR A 82 3.07 12.88 8.35
N GLY A 83 2.81 12.22 9.50
CA GLY A 83 2.09 12.79 10.65
C GLY A 83 0.68 12.25 10.84
#